data_AF-A0A1G1BDJ5-F1
#
_entry.id   AF-A0A1G1BDJ5-F1
#
_cell.length_a   1.000
_cell.length_b   1.000
_cell.length_c   1.000
_cell.angle_alpha   90.00
_cell.angle_beta   90.00
_cell.angle_gamma   90.00
#
_symmetry.space_group_name_H-M   'P 1'
#
loop_
_entity.id
_entity.type
_entity.pdbx_description
1 polymer ?
#
loop_
_entity_poly.entity_id
_entity_poly.type
_entity_poly.pdbx_seq_one_letter_code
_entity_poly.pdbx_strand_id
1 'polypeptide(L)'
;MVFEDKLVFWAKLKFGKLKDFAEEMSITQPVLSRYLSGKQKPGFDFFQKLQKLDCNLNWLLDDKQLVSDYKIAEPTNDYKKNLIQEKLNREVVEIKDKLENILNVINDYKPL
;
A
#
# COMPACT_ATOMS: atom_id res chain seq x y z
N MET A 1 -5.48 -5.92 2.31
CA MET A 1 -4.23 -6.66 2.08
C MET A 1 -3.58 -6.87 3.44
N VAL A 2 -3.31 -8.11 3.82
CA VAL A 2 -2.72 -8.43 5.13
C VAL A 2 -1.20 -8.16 5.12
N PHE A 3 -0.57 -8.14 6.30
CA PHE A 3 0.88 -7.90 6.46
C PHE A 3 1.73 -8.72 5.48
N GLU A 4 1.46 -10.01 5.39
CA GLU A 4 2.24 -10.96 4.60
C GLU A 4 2.21 -10.58 3.10
N ASP A 5 1.04 -10.25 2.57
CA ASP A 5 0.85 -9.83 1.18
C ASP A 5 1.57 -8.50 0.89
N LYS A 6 1.46 -7.52 1.81
CA LYS A 6 2.14 -6.22 1.69
C LYS A 6 3.65 -6.39 1.66
N LEU A 7 4.18 -7.28 2.50
CA LEU A 7 5.59 -7.59 2.56
C LEU A 7 6.07 -8.24 1.25
N VAL A 8 5.31 -9.20 0.70
CA VAL A 8 5.62 -9.81 -0.60
C VAL A 8 5.60 -8.76 -1.71
N PHE A 9 4.57 -7.92 -1.76
CA PHE A 9 4.41 -6.87 -2.76
C PHE A 9 5.60 -5.91 -2.74
N TRP A 10 5.91 -5.36 -1.58
CA TRP A 10 7.00 -4.40 -1.43
C TRP A 10 8.36 -5.03 -1.73
N ALA A 11 8.62 -6.26 -1.24
CA ALA A 11 9.87 -6.95 -1.49
C ALA A 11 10.09 -7.23 -2.98
N LYS A 12 9.05 -7.67 -3.70
CA LYS A 12 9.13 -7.88 -5.16
C LYS A 12 9.30 -6.57 -5.91
N LEU A 13 8.63 -5.50 -5.48
CA LEU A 13 8.75 -4.19 -6.11
C LEU A 13 10.17 -3.63 -5.98
N LYS A 14 10.80 -3.76 -4.80
CA LYS A 14 12.13 -3.21 -4.52
C LYS A 14 13.29 -4.08 -5.05
N PHE A 15 13.20 -5.40 -4.93
CA PHE A 15 14.31 -6.33 -5.20
C PHE A 15 14.07 -7.25 -6.41
N GLY A 16 12.87 -7.23 -7.01
CA GLY A 16 12.49 -8.11 -8.11
C GLY A 16 12.17 -9.54 -7.67
N LYS A 17 13.06 -10.19 -6.90
CA LYS A 17 12.89 -11.57 -6.41
C LYS A 17 12.97 -11.65 -4.89
N LEU A 18 12.20 -12.57 -4.31
CA LEU A 18 12.19 -12.81 -2.86
C LEU A 18 13.50 -13.39 -2.32
N LYS A 19 14.27 -14.08 -3.17
CA LYS A 19 15.62 -14.57 -2.83
C LYS A 19 16.54 -13.40 -2.50
N ASP A 20 16.56 -12.40 -3.37
CA ASP A 20 17.43 -11.23 -3.26
C ASP A 20 17.03 -10.39 -2.03
N PHE A 21 15.73 -10.29 -1.75
CA PHE A 21 15.24 -9.72 -0.48
C PHE A 21 15.72 -10.48 0.77
N ALA A 22 15.74 -11.82 0.74
CA ALA A 22 16.23 -12.61 1.87
C ALA A 22 17.72 -12.36 2.13
N GLU A 23 18.52 -12.23 1.07
CA GLU A 23 19.94 -11.91 1.12
C GLU A 23 20.17 -10.52 1.75
N GLU A 24 19.43 -9.50 1.30
CA GLU A 24 19.49 -8.14 1.86
C GLU A 24 19.06 -8.09 3.35
N MET A 25 18.07 -8.89 3.72
CA MET A 25 17.66 -9.03 5.12
C MET A 25 18.64 -9.87 5.96
N SER A 26 19.64 -10.48 5.35
CA SER A 26 20.57 -11.44 5.97
C SER A 26 19.82 -12.55 6.71
N ILE A 27 18.78 -13.11 6.08
CA ILE A 27 18.01 -14.25 6.58
C ILE A 27 17.94 -15.35 5.53
N THR A 28 17.72 -16.58 5.97
CA THR A 28 17.57 -17.71 5.05
C THR A 28 16.19 -17.71 4.39
N GLN A 29 16.08 -18.24 3.17
CA GLN A 29 14.80 -18.37 2.47
C GLN A 29 13.73 -19.12 3.28
N PRO A 30 14.05 -20.20 4.04
CA PRO A 30 13.08 -20.84 4.92
C PRO A 30 12.56 -19.93 6.05
N VAL A 31 13.43 -19.07 6.62
CA VAL A 31 13.00 -18.09 7.62
C VAL A 31 12.05 -17.08 6.99
N LEU A 32 12.44 -16.51 5.85
CA LEU A 32 11.59 -15.58 5.11
C LEU A 32 10.24 -16.23 4.77
N SER A 33 10.23 -17.47 4.27
CA SER A 33 9.00 -18.19 3.91
C SER A 33 8.04 -18.32 5.08
N ARG A 34 8.52 -18.58 6.31
CA ARG A 34 7.67 -18.65 7.50
C ARG A 34 7.03 -17.31 7.85
N TYR A 35 7.73 -16.20 7.62
CA TYR A 35 7.17 -14.86 7.77
C TYR A 35 6.12 -14.56 6.70
N LEU A 36 6.44 -14.83 5.43
CA LEU A 36 5.54 -14.58 4.31
C LEU A 36 4.30 -15.48 4.32
N SER A 37 4.34 -16.63 4.99
CA SER A 37 3.18 -17.52 5.13
C SER A 37 2.41 -17.29 6.44
N GLY A 38 2.81 -16.30 7.26
CA GLY A 38 2.20 -16.04 8.57
C GLY A 38 2.42 -17.14 9.63
N LYS A 39 3.26 -18.16 9.34
CA LYS A 39 3.56 -19.26 10.27
C LYS A 39 4.40 -18.82 11.46
N GLN A 40 5.14 -17.72 11.30
CA GLN A 40 5.95 -17.10 12.33
C GLN A 40 5.79 -15.60 12.22
N LYS A 41 5.60 -14.91 13.35
CA LYS A 41 5.62 -13.44 13.36
C LYS A 41 7.07 -12.93 13.45
N PRO A 42 7.46 -11.91 12.66
CA PRO A 42 8.80 -11.34 12.72
C PRO A 42 9.06 -10.62 14.04
N GLY A 43 10.32 -10.60 14.47
CA GLY A 43 10.77 -9.86 15.65
C GLY A 43 11.08 -8.40 15.34
N PHE A 44 11.41 -7.65 16.40
CA PHE A 44 11.81 -6.24 16.29
C PHE A 44 13.03 -6.02 15.38
N ASP A 45 13.99 -6.93 15.43
CA ASP A 45 15.20 -6.93 14.60
C ASP A 45 14.88 -6.96 13.10
N PHE A 46 13.87 -7.73 12.70
CA PHE A 46 13.38 -7.76 11.32
C PHE A 46 12.81 -6.40 10.90
N PHE A 47 12.00 -5.77 11.75
CA PHE A 47 11.44 -4.45 11.46
C PHE A 47 12.50 -3.33 11.39
N GLN A 48 13.53 -3.40 12.23
CA GLN A 48 14.66 -2.48 12.13
C GLN A 48 15.39 -2.60 10.79
N LYS A 49 15.61 -3.83 10.32
CA LYS A 49 16.22 -4.07 9.00
C LYS A 49 15.33 -3.54 7.87
N LEU A 50 14.02 -3.76 7.95
CA LEU A 50 13.07 -3.20 6.99
C LEU A 50 13.14 -1.66 6.92
N GLN A 51 13.21 -0.96 8.06
CA GLN A 51 13.39 0.49 8.07
C GLN A 51 14.70 0.93 7.40
N LYS A 52 15.81 0.21 7.68
CA LYS A 52 17.11 0.48 7.03
C LYS A 52 17.08 0.27 5.53
N LEU A 53 16.17 -0.58 5.05
CA LEU A 53 15.89 -0.78 3.63
C LEU A 53 14.75 0.14 3.13
N ASP A 54 14.49 1.27 3.77
CA ASP A 54 13.47 2.27 3.40
C ASP A 54 12.04 1.71 3.29
N CYS A 55 11.72 0.64 4.00
CA CYS A 55 10.35 0.15 4.08
C CYS A 55 9.53 1.06 5.00
N ASN A 56 8.41 1.58 4.49
CA ASN A 56 7.45 2.32 5.31
C ASN A 56 6.70 1.35 6.24
N LEU A 57 7.17 1.21 7.47
CA LEU A 57 6.55 0.32 8.46
C LEU A 57 5.12 0.70 8.80
N ASN A 58 4.78 2.00 8.79
CA ASN A 58 3.40 2.42 9.05
C ASN A 58 2.48 1.82 8.00
N TRP A 59 2.82 1.94 6.71
CA TRP A 59 2.04 1.30 5.64
C TRP A 59 2.02 -0.23 5.75
N LEU A 60 3.16 -0.85 6.06
CA LEU A 60 3.31 -2.30 6.14
C LEU A 60 2.46 -2.90 7.27
N LEU A 61 2.46 -2.26 8.44
CA LEU A 61 1.78 -2.71 9.66
C LEU A 61 0.36 -2.15 9.81
N ASP A 62 -0.07 -1.24 8.93
CA ASP A 62 -1.42 -0.68 8.97
C ASP A 62 -2.46 -1.75 8.64
N ASP A 63 -2.98 -2.40 9.67
CA ASP A 63 -3.98 -3.46 9.60
C ASP A 63 -5.39 -2.93 9.29
N LYS A 64 -5.51 -1.83 8.54
CA LYS A 64 -6.79 -1.35 7.97
C LYS A 64 -7.40 -2.41 7.03
N GLN A 65 -7.96 -3.46 7.62
CA GLN A 65 -9.32 -3.83 7.34
C GLN A 65 -10.20 -2.60 7.60
N LEU A 66 -11.21 -2.43 6.78
CA LEU A 66 -12.27 -1.45 6.91
C LEU A 66 -12.92 -1.55 8.30
N VAL A 67 -12.37 -0.93 9.33
CA VAL A 67 -13.06 -0.69 10.59
C VAL A 67 -12.70 0.70 11.09
N SER A 68 -13.77 1.48 11.15
CA SER A 68 -13.97 2.76 11.82
C SER A 68 -13.14 2.95 13.09
N ASP A 69 -12.67 4.19 13.24
CA ASP A 69 -12.41 4.88 14.51
C ASP A 69 -11.48 4.17 15.49
N TYR A 70 -10.20 4.53 15.52
CA TYR A 70 -9.56 4.99 16.76
C TYR A 70 -8.35 5.88 16.46
N LYS A 71 -8.38 7.08 17.02
CA LYS A 71 -7.35 8.12 16.95
C LYS A 71 -6.12 7.73 17.79
N ILE A 72 -4.93 8.11 17.30
CA ILE A 72 -3.73 8.71 17.96
C ILE A 72 -2.54 8.34 17.03
N ALA A 73 -1.67 9.22 16.53
CA ALA A 73 -1.31 10.59 16.88
C ALA A 73 -1.55 11.55 15.70
N GLU A 74 -1.70 12.84 15.99
CA GLU A 74 -1.93 13.86 14.95
C GLU A 74 -0.82 13.80 13.88
N PRO A 75 -1.17 13.49 12.62
CA PRO A 75 -0.24 13.67 11.52
C PRO A 75 0.15 15.14 11.47
N THR A 76 1.42 15.42 11.20
CA THR A 76 1.87 16.74 10.79
C THR A 76 0.90 17.30 9.75
N ASN A 77 0.61 18.60 9.81
CA ASN A 77 -0.39 19.27 8.96
C ASN A 77 -0.25 18.88 7.48
N ASP A 78 0.97 18.57 7.05
CA ASP A 78 1.31 18.11 5.71
C ASP A 78 0.74 16.73 5.34
N TYR A 79 0.69 15.77 6.26
CA TYR A 79 0.11 14.45 5.97
C TYR A 79 -1.42 14.49 5.89
N LYS A 80 -2.10 15.25 6.77
CA LYS A 80 -3.56 15.48 6.65
C LYS A 80 -3.88 16.14 5.31
N LYS A 81 -3.08 17.15 4.92
CA LYS A 81 -3.19 17.84 3.62
C LYS A 81 -2.97 16.89 2.44
N ASN A 82 -1.93 16.06 2.47
CA ASN A 82 -1.64 15.09 1.41
C ASN A 82 -2.73 14.03 1.29
N LEU A 83 -3.28 13.53 2.40
CA LEU A 83 -4.36 12.55 2.38
C LEU A 83 -5.67 13.15 1.82
N ILE A 84 -5.98 14.39 2.21
CA ILE A 84 -7.14 15.12 1.66
C ILE A 84 -6.93 15.38 0.16
N GLN A 85 -5.70 15.75 -0.24
CA GLN A 85 -5.36 15.99 -1.64
C GLN A 85 -5.47 14.71 -2.49
N GLU A 86 -5.03 13.57 -1.97
CA GLU A 86 -5.17 12.28 -2.67
C GLU A 86 -6.63 11.88 -2.82
N LYS A 87 -7.46 12.06 -1.78
CA LYS A 87 -8.90 11.81 -1.86
C LYS A 87 -9.57 12.70 -2.91
N LEU A 88 -9.27 14.00 -2.87
CA LEU A 88 -9.79 14.96 -3.83
C LEU A 88 -9.37 14.61 -5.25
N ASN A 89 -8.12 14.22 -5.47
CA ASN A 89 -7.63 13.83 -6.79
C ASN A 89 -8.35 12.59 -7.33
N ARG A 90 -8.68 11.61 -6.48
CA ARG A 90 -9.45 10.43 -6.90
C ARG A 90 -10.87 10.80 -7.31
N GLU A 91 -11.54 11.63 -6.51
CA GLU A 91 -12.89 12.10 -6.84
C GLU A 91 -12.91 12.90 -8.15
N VAL A 92 -11.90 13.75 -8.38
CA VAL A 92 -11.76 14.51 -9.65
C VAL A 92 -11.58 13.58 -10.84
N VAL A 93 -10.78 12.52 -10.72
CA VAL A 93 -10.61 11.52 -11.79
C VAL A 93 -11.94 10.83 -12.09
N GLU A 94 -12.66 10.37 -11.05
CA GLU A 94 -13.94 9.69 -11.22
C GLU A 94 -15.00 10.59 -11.87
N ILE A 95 -15.04 11.87 -11.50
CA ILE A 95 -15.94 12.86 -12.11
C ILE A 95 -15.58 13.08 -13.58
N LYS A 96 -14.29 13.20 -13.91
CA LYS A 96 -13.84 13.37 -15.30
C LYS A 96 -14.24 12.17 -16.17
N ASP A 97 -14.03 10.95 -15.67
CA ASP A 97 -14.41 9.74 -16.38
C ASP A 97 -15.94 9.68 -16.61
N LYS A 98 -16.74 10.07 -15.61
CA LYS A 98 -18.20 10.17 -15.76
C LYS A 98 -18.61 11.22 -16.80
N LEU A 99 -17.96 12.37 -16.81
CA LEU A 99 -18.24 13.42 -17.80
C LEU A 99 -17.87 12.99 -19.22
N GLU A 100 -16.73 12.32 -19.39
CA GLU A 100 -16.30 11.77 -20.68
C GLU A 100 -17.31 10.77 -21.21
N ASN A 101 -17.80 9.87 -20.36
CA ASN A 101 -18.84 8.91 -20.71
C ASN A 101 -20.14 9.61 -21.14
N ILE A 102 -20.56 10.65 -20.42
CA ILE A 102 -21.75 11.43 -20.77
C ILE A 102 -21.56 12.15 -22.10
N LEU A 103 -20.40 12.76 -22.34
CA LEU A 103 -20.07 13.44 -23.60
C LEU A 103 -20.14 12.47 -24.78
N ASN A 104 -19.60 11.26 -24.64
CA ASN A 104 -19.69 10.22 -25.66
C ASN A 104 -21.14 9.85 -25.97
N VAL A 105 -21.97 9.65 -24.94
CA VAL A 105 -23.40 9.34 -25.11
C VAL A 105 -24.15 10.48 -25.81
N ILE A 106 -23.84 11.75 -25.49
CA ILE A 106 -24.45 12.91 -26.15
C ILE A 106 -24.00 13.03 -27.60
N ASN A 107 -22.72 12.80 -27.89
CA ASN A 107 -22.18 12.86 -29.26
C ASN A 107 -22.74 11.75 -30.16
N ASP A 108 -23.03 10.58 -29.57
CA ASP A 108 -23.67 9.45 -30.26
C ASP A 108 -25.20 9.62 -30.39
N TYR A 109 -25.80 10.61 -29.72
CA TYR A 109 -27.22 10.90 -29.82
C TYR A 109 -27.54 11.62 -31.13
N LYS A 110 -28.15 10.90 -32.07
CA LYS A 110 -28.69 11.46 -33.31
C LYS A 110 -30.19 11.74 -33.12
N PRO A 111 -30.64 13.01 -33.09
CA PRO A 111 -32.07 13.30 -32.98
C PRO A 111 -32.81 12.76 -34.22
N LEU A 112 -34.01 12.22 -34.00
CA LEU A 112 -34.95 11.75 -35.02
C LEU A 112 -35.57 12.93 -35.79
#